data_AF-A0A7J2ZZT6-F1
#
_entry.id   AF-A0A7J2ZZT6-F1
#
_cell.length_a   1.000
_cell.length_b   1.000
_cell.length_c   1.000
_cell.angle_alpha   90.00
_cell.angle_beta   90.00
_cell.angle_gamma   90.00
#
_symmetry.space_group_name_H-M   'P 1'
#
loop_
_entity.id
_entity.type
_entity.pdbx_description
1 polymer ?
#
loop_
_entity_poly.entity_id
_entity_poly.type
_entity_poly.pdbx_seq_one_letter_code
_entity_poly.pdbx_strand_id
1 'polypeptide(L)'
;METLILGHCILNVNSRAPGIARWRNVVRPVWDIIRLRRASFLQLPCPEAVYLGLRRWWFVKEQYDNSLFRELCRRIAVGFSEILEENNVRKFKLVGLGISPSCGYRETQSDSSWGGRPREVDVKSNLKPEPGVFIEVLDETFRKYKFDYEIYDLPPAVIYPEERTGSRMYPKDFESCIREICSFIGYDCEQLPLNEYEKLVDLDSRGGMILVAPAEIVTKNRGLIERYVEEDYGLMLIPTSENLNPEKEIIADMYVKQIENHLNVGHKILLMMPELSSNLYRKTLEFLKKNGLLERITVV
;
A
#
# COMPACT_ATOMS: atom_id res chain seq x y z
N MET A 1 -9.13 27.82 16.49
CA MET A 1 -10.04 26.66 16.54
C MET A 1 -9.18 25.40 16.64
N GLU A 2 -9.65 24.30 17.24
CA GLU A 2 -8.82 23.10 17.44
C GLU A 2 -8.78 22.24 16.16
N THR A 3 -7.57 21.87 15.71
CA THR A 3 -7.36 21.09 14.48
C THR A 3 -7.62 19.60 14.72
N LEU A 4 -8.20 18.92 13.73
CA LEU A 4 -8.33 17.45 13.72
C LEU A 4 -7.20 16.81 12.91
N ILE A 5 -6.54 15.79 13.45
CA ILE A 5 -5.62 14.94 12.69
C ILE A 5 -6.36 13.64 12.37
N LEU A 6 -6.44 13.26 11.10
CA LEU A 6 -7.27 12.16 10.64
C LEU A 6 -6.40 11.00 10.14
N GLY A 7 -6.66 9.78 10.65
CA GLY A 7 -6.14 8.58 10.01
C GLY A 7 -6.68 8.44 8.59
N HIS A 8 -5.80 8.21 7.61
CA HIS A 8 -6.09 8.28 6.16
C HIS A 8 -7.45 7.71 5.72
N CYS A 9 -7.77 6.51 6.21
CA CYS A 9 -8.97 5.76 5.81
C CYS A 9 -10.30 6.40 6.24
N ILE A 10 -10.28 7.53 6.95
CA ILE A 10 -11.45 8.37 7.21
C ILE A 10 -11.87 9.14 5.95
N LEU A 11 -10.90 9.67 5.20
CA LEU A 11 -11.14 10.45 3.99
C LEU A 11 -10.92 9.65 2.70
N ASN A 12 -10.19 8.54 2.73
CA ASN A 12 -10.07 7.63 1.61
C ASN A 12 -10.10 6.17 2.07
N VAL A 13 -11.31 5.64 2.13
CA VAL A 13 -11.67 4.29 2.55
C VAL A 13 -11.09 3.22 1.61
N ASN A 14 -10.77 3.57 0.35
CA ASN A 14 -10.11 2.69 -0.61
C ASN A 14 -8.71 2.23 -0.17
N SER A 15 -8.12 2.83 0.87
CA SER A 15 -6.84 2.38 1.46
C SER A 15 -7.01 1.33 2.59
N ARG A 16 -8.24 1.01 3.02
CA ARG A 16 -8.52 -0.07 3.98
C ARG A 16 -8.18 -1.43 3.36
N ALA A 17 -7.97 -2.43 4.23
CA ALA A 17 -7.87 -3.81 3.80
C ALA A 17 -9.09 -4.23 2.95
N PRO A 18 -8.88 -4.94 1.83
CA PRO A 18 -9.93 -5.57 1.05
C PRO A 18 -10.90 -6.45 1.87
N GLY A 19 -12.07 -5.90 2.20
CA GLY A 19 -13.24 -6.66 2.72
C GLY A 19 -14.01 -5.91 3.79
N ILE A 20 -13.37 -4.94 4.45
CA ILE A 20 -13.87 -4.29 5.67
C ILE A 20 -14.29 -2.83 5.46
N ALA A 21 -14.67 -2.47 4.23
CA ALA A 21 -15.07 -1.11 3.84
C ALA A 21 -16.60 -0.96 3.81
N ARG A 22 -17.17 -0.32 4.84
CA ARG A 22 -18.62 -0.02 4.94
C ARG A 22 -19.05 1.17 4.06
N TRP A 23 -18.13 2.07 3.74
CA TRP A 23 -18.38 3.27 2.94
C TRP A 23 -17.61 3.15 1.63
N ARG A 24 -18.15 3.69 0.53
CA ARG A 24 -17.53 3.55 -0.80
C ARG A 24 -16.16 4.27 -0.88
N ASN A 25 -16.07 5.46 -0.30
CA ASN A 25 -14.96 6.38 -0.53
C ASN A 25 -14.54 7.19 0.72
N VAL A 26 -15.51 7.82 1.39
CA VAL A 26 -15.30 8.68 2.56
C VAL A 26 -16.16 8.17 3.70
N VAL A 27 -15.67 8.23 4.95
CA VAL A 27 -16.49 7.95 6.14
C VAL A 27 -17.47 9.10 6.35
N ARG A 28 -18.58 9.08 5.62
CA ARG A 28 -19.46 10.24 5.39
C ARG A 28 -19.89 10.99 6.65
N PRO A 29 -20.27 10.34 7.78
CA PRO A 29 -20.64 11.06 9.01
C PRO A 29 -19.51 11.92 9.60
N VAL A 30 -18.25 11.51 9.44
CA VAL A 30 -17.09 12.29 9.90
C VAL A 30 -16.85 13.47 8.97
N TRP A 31 -16.99 13.25 7.66
CA TRP A 31 -16.91 14.31 6.66
C TRP A 31 -17.96 15.39 6.88
N ASP A 32 -19.25 15.04 7.05
CA ASP A 32 -20.30 16.04 7.25
C ASP A 32 -20.11 16.85 8.56
N ILE A 33 -19.56 16.24 9.63
CA ILE A 33 -19.18 16.99 10.84
C ILE A 33 -18.08 18.01 10.54
N ILE A 34 -17.01 17.60 9.85
CA ILE A 34 -15.92 18.49 9.41
C ILE A 34 -16.47 19.61 8.53
N ARG A 35 -17.35 19.26 7.60
CA ARG A 35 -17.97 20.12 6.59
C ARG A 35 -18.81 21.20 7.25
N LEU A 36 -19.85 20.80 7.98
CA LEU A 36 -20.83 21.69 8.62
C LEU A 36 -20.21 22.57 9.71
N ARG A 37 -19.24 22.05 10.49
CA ARG A 37 -18.56 22.83 11.55
C ARG A 37 -17.42 23.72 11.05
N ARG A 38 -17.11 23.69 9.75
CA ARG A 38 -15.93 24.35 9.14
C ARG A 38 -14.63 24.05 9.91
N ALA A 39 -14.47 22.79 10.36
CA ALA A 39 -13.33 22.38 11.17
C ALA A 39 -12.03 22.42 10.37
N SER A 40 -10.94 22.86 11.03
CA SER A 40 -9.57 22.68 10.56
C SER A 40 -9.17 21.21 10.69
N PHE A 41 -8.53 20.64 9.67
CA PHE A 41 -8.02 19.27 9.74
C PHE A 41 -6.79 19.04 8.85
N LEU A 42 -6.03 17.99 9.17
CA LEU A 42 -4.95 17.44 8.37
C LEU A 42 -5.10 15.91 8.27
N GLN A 43 -4.61 15.33 7.18
CA GLN A 43 -4.66 13.89 6.92
C GLN A 43 -3.27 13.28 7.11
N LEU A 44 -3.19 12.16 7.83
CA LEU A 44 -1.98 11.32 7.91
C LEU A 44 -1.91 10.40 6.68
N PRO A 45 -0.71 10.04 6.19
CA PRO A 45 -0.55 8.92 5.26
C PRO A 45 -0.94 7.60 5.94
N CYS A 46 -1.25 6.57 5.16
CA CYS A 46 -1.68 5.26 5.68
C CYS A 46 -0.47 4.31 5.81
N PRO A 47 0.02 3.98 7.02
CA PRO A 47 1.16 3.07 7.18
C PRO A 47 0.85 1.69 6.61
N GLU A 48 -0.37 1.17 6.82
CA GLU A 48 -0.81 -0.13 6.29
C GLU A 48 -0.73 -0.19 4.74
N ALA A 49 -1.09 0.90 4.05
CA ALA A 49 -1.15 0.97 2.59
C ALA A 49 0.16 1.42 1.91
N VAL A 50 1.11 1.97 2.67
CA VAL A 50 2.49 2.16 2.22
C VAL A 50 3.30 0.87 2.43
N TYR A 51 3.11 0.17 3.55
CA TYR A 51 3.88 -1.02 3.91
C TYR A 51 3.51 -2.30 3.13
N LEU A 52 2.21 -2.59 2.98
CA LEU A 52 1.72 -3.82 2.31
C LEU A 52 1.05 -3.54 0.96
N GLY A 53 1.03 -2.28 0.52
CA GLY A 53 0.15 -1.85 -0.56
C GLY A 53 -1.32 -2.16 -0.26
N LEU A 54 -2.05 -2.56 -1.29
CA LEU A 54 -3.51 -2.70 -1.24
C LEU A 54 -4.03 -4.07 -1.68
N ARG A 55 -3.18 -4.90 -2.31
CA ARG A 55 -3.43 -6.33 -2.56
C ARG A 55 -3.18 -7.16 -1.30
N ARG A 56 -3.61 -6.63 -0.14
CA ARG A 56 -3.42 -7.18 1.20
C ARG A 56 -4.72 -7.79 1.74
N TRP A 57 -4.65 -8.38 2.92
CA TRP A 57 -5.83 -8.76 3.70
C TRP A 57 -5.98 -7.88 4.95
N TRP A 58 -6.97 -8.17 5.79
CA TRP A 58 -6.94 -7.70 7.16
C TRP A 58 -5.87 -8.50 7.92
N PHE A 59 -5.08 -7.77 8.70
CA PHE A 59 -4.02 -8.29 9.55
C PHE A 59 -4.40 -8.03 11.01
N VAL A 60 -3.83 -8.80 11.93
CA VAL A 60 -3.82 -8.46 13.37
C VAL A 60 -2.63 -7.57 13.71
N LYS A 61 -2.63 -7.00 14.92
CA LYS A 61 -1.53 -6.20 15.46
C LYS A 61 -0.19 -6.89 15.31
N GLU A 62 -0.11 -8.18 15.62
CA GLU A 62 1.13 -8.96 15.69
C GLU A 62 1.84 -9.07 14.32
N GLN A 63 1.08 -9.12 13.22
CA GLN A 63 1.65 -9.13 11.86
C GLN A 63 2.23 -7.76 11.46
N TYR A 64 1.72 -6.68 12.06
CA TYR A 64 2.27 -5.33 11.95
C TYR A 64 3.32 -5.01 13.04
N ASP A 65 3.45 -5.81 14.09
CA ASP A 65 4.37 -5.60 15.21
C ASP A 65 5.80 -6.09 14.87
N ASN A 66 6.30 -5.64 13.71
CA ASN A 66 7.62 -5.99 13.18
C ASN A 66 8.53 -4.74 13.07
N SER A 67 9.83 -4.97 12.90
CA SER A 67 10.87 -3.93 12.90
C SER A 67 10.65 -2.87 11.82
N LEU A 68 10.39 -3.29 10.58
CA LEU A 68 10.23 -2.42 9.40
C LEU A 68 8.94 -1.58 9.48
N PHE A 69 7.82 -2.18 9.89
CA PHE A 69 6.58 -1.42 10.06
C PHE A 69 6.68 -0.40 11.20
N ARG A 70 7.35 -0.76 12.31
CA ARG A 70 7.64 0.19 13.39
C ARG A 70 8.57 1.31 12.93
N GLU A 71 9.56 1.04 12.08
CA GLU A 71 10.40 2.09 11.49
C GLU A 71 9.59 3.04 10.60
N LEU A 72 8.78 2.49 9.69
CA LEU A 72 7.89 3.27 8.83
C LEU A 72 6.97 4.18 9.67
N CYS A 73 6.36 3.65 10.73
CA CYS A 73 5.50 4.41 11.62
C CYS A 73 6.26 5.51 12.39
N ARG A 74 7.51 5.28 12.81
CA ARG A 74 8.36 6.33 13.41
C ARG A 74 8.65 7.45 12.41
N ARG A 75 9.01 7.12 11.17
CA ARG A 75 9.33 8.09 10.11
C ARG A 75 8.11 8.92 9.71
N ILE A 76 6.92 8.30 9.61
CA ILE A 76 5.64 9.02 9.48
C ILE A 76 5.45 9.99 10.66
N ALA A 77 5.64 9.52 11.90
CA ALA A 77 5.42 10.33 13.09
C ALA A 77 6.38 11.52 13.21
N VAL A 78 7.67 11.34 12.85
CA VAL A 78 8.68 12.41 12.87
C VAL A 78 8.39 13.47 11.82
N GLY A 79 8.39 13.10 10.53
CA GLY A 79 8.18 14.06 9.44
C GLY A 79 6.82 14.77 9.52
N PHE A 80 5.76 14.08 9.97
CA PHE A 80 4.47 14.72 10.20
C PHE A 80 4.46 15.64 11.43
N SER A 81 5.24 15.35 12.48
CA SER A 81 5.37 16.24 13.64
C SER A 81 6.05 17.56 13.25
N GLU A 82 7.09 17.52 12.43
CA GLU A 82 7.72 18.75 11.91
C GLU A 82 6.77 19.60 11.06
N ILE A 83 5.90 18.95 10.26
CA ILE A 83 4.83 19.63 9.51
C ILE A 83 3.81 20.26 10.46
N LEU A 84 3.46 19.61 11.57
CA LEU A 84 2.61 20.21 12.61
C LEU A 84 3.28 21.40 13.31
N GLU A 85 4.59 21.34 13.59
CA GLU A 85 5.33 22.46 14.16
C GLU A 85 5.37 23.66 13.20
N GLU A 86 5.70 23.43 11.92
CA GLU A 86 5.75 24.46 10.86
C GLU A 86 4.38 25.15 10.68
N ASN A 87 3.29 24.38 10.69
CA ASN A 87 1.92 24.91 10.62
C ASN A 87 1.39 25.43 11.98
N ASN A 88 2.26 25.54 13.00
CA ASN A 88 1.93 26.02 14.36
C ASN A 88 0.81 25.22 15.07
N VAL A 89 0.59 23.96 14.69
CA VAL A 89 -0.47 23.07 15.20
C VAL A 89 -0.03 22.40 16.52
N ARG A 90 0.18 23.22 17.55
CA ARG A 90 0.60 22.77 18.90
C ARG A 90 -0.51 22.10 19.72
N LYS A 91 -1.78 22.17 19.28
CA LYS A 91 -2.93 21.52 19.94
C LYS A 91 -3.94 21.01 18.90
N PHE A 92 -4.23 19.71 18.98
CA PHE A 92 -5.08 19.01 18.02
C PHE A 92 -5.79 17.80 18.67
N LYS A 93 -6.75 17.21 17.93
CA LYS A 93 -7.39 15.93 18.27
C LYS A 93 -7.10 14.90 17.18
N LEU A 94 -6.46 13.79 17.54
CA LEU A 94 -6.25 12.65 16.64
C LEU A 94 -7.52 11.79 16.56
N VAL A 95 -7.96 11.48 15.34
CA VAL A 95 -9.08 10.59 15.04
C VAL A 95 -8.52 9.31 14.41
N GLY A 96 -8.37 8.28 15.24
CA GLY A 96 -8.00 6.93 14.81
C GLY A 96 -9.17 6.13 14.25
N LEU A 97 -8.92 4.85 13.96
CA LEU A 97 -9.90 3.89 13.46
C LEU A 97 -10.05 2.78 14.50
N GLY A 98 -11.18 2.74 15.21
CA GLY A 98 -11.45 1.73 16.24
C GLY A 98 -11.19 0.31 15.73
N ILE A 99 -10.64 -0.54 16.61
CA ILE A 99 -10.18 -1.92 16.37
C ILE A 99 -9.10 -2.13 15.28
N SER A 100 -8.68 -1.11 14.51
CA SER A 100 -7.58 -1.28 13.54
C SER A 100 -6.28 -1.69 14.23
N PRO A 101 -5.51 -2.63 13.67
CA PRO A 101 -4.25 -3.11 14.25
C PRO A 101 -3.19 -1.99 14.36
N SER A 102 -3.16 -1.02 13.43
CA SER A 102 -2.23 0.12 13.47
C SER A 102 -2.85 1.44 13.94
N CYS A 103 -4.18 1.59 13.88
CA CYS A 103 -4.87 2.87 14.13
C CYS A 103 -5.97 2.81 15.21
N GLY A 104 -6.12 1.68 15.89
CA GLY A 104 -6.94 1.54 17.10
C GLY A 104 -6.33 2.29 18.28
N TYR A 105 -7.19 2.76 19.19
CA TYR A 105 -6.77 3.50 20.39
C TYR A 105 -7.24 2.84 21.69
N ARG A 106 -8.55 2.63 21.85
CA ARG A 106 -9.10 1.94 23.04
C ARG A 106 -8.89 0.43 22.97
N GLU A 107 -9.05 -0.12 21.78
CA GLU A 107 -9.07 -1.55 21.46
C GLU A 107 -8.46 -1.73 20.06
N THR A 108 -7.87 -2.90 19.82
CA THR A 108 -7.15 -3.26 18.59
C THR A 108 -7.34 -4.76 18.31
N GLN A 109 -7.44 -5.16 17.04
CA GLN A 109 -7.46 -6.58 16.66
C GLN A 109 -6.08 -7.19 16.90
N SER A 110 -5.98 -8.11 17.86
CA SER A 110 -4.75 -8.76 18.30
C SER A 110 -5.03 -10.24 18.56
N ASP A 111 -4.18 -11.11 18.04
CA ASP A 111 -4.24 -12.57 18.20
C ASP A 111 -2.86 -13.16 17.90
N SER A 112 -2.17 -13.67 18.93
CA SER A 112 -0.82 -14.23 18.78
C SER A 112 -0.77 -15.56 18.04
N SER A 113 -1.91 -16.18 17.72
CA SER A 113 -2.01 -17.36 16.85
C SER A 113 -2.25 -17.01 15.38
N TRP A 114 -2.60 -15.76 15.07
CA TRP A 114 -2.99 -15.33 13.71
C TRP A 114 -1.77 -15.02 12.82
N GLY A 115 -1.24 -16.06 12.17
CA GLY A 115 -0.16 -15.94 11.17
C GLY A 115 -0.59 -16.10 9.71
N GLY A 116 -1.83 -16.52 9.45
CA GLY A 116 -2.23 -17.15 8.18
C GLY A 116 -3.14 -16.34 7.26
N ARG A 117 -3.42 -16.94 6.09
CA ARG A 117 -4.33 -16.40 5.07
C ARG A 117 -5.78 -16.44 5.59
N PRO A 118 -6.54 -15.32 5.56
CA PRO A 118 -7.99 -15.40 5.62
C PRO A 118 -8.61 -15.82 4.28
N ARG A 119 -7.77 -15.95 3.23
CA ARG A 119 -8.17 -16.00 1.81
C ARG A 119 -7.03 -16.61 0.94
N GLU A 120 -7.30 -17.64 0.12
CA GLU A 120 -6.37 -18.35 -0.81
C GLU A 120 -6.58 -18.09 -2.34
N VAL A 121 -5.55 -17.98 -3.19
CA VAL A 121 -5.70 -17.51 -4.60
C VAL A 121 -5.44 -18.59 -5.67
N ASP A 122 -6.34 -18.76 -6.66
CA ASP A 122 -6.23 -19.85 -7.66
C ASP A 122 -5.06 -19.61 -8.61
N VAL A 123 -3.95 -20.30 -8.35
CA VAL A 123 -2.75 -20.22 -9.17
C VAL A 123 -2.85 -21.03 -10.47
N LYS A 124 -3.87 -21.90 -10.66
CA LYS A 124 -4.07 -22.60 -11.94
C LYS A 124 -4.64 -21.65 -13.01
N SER A 125 -5.35 -20.59 -12.60
CA SER A 125 -5.82 -19.51 -13.50
C SER A 125 -5.06 -18.18 -13.37
N ASN A 126 -4.48 -17.85 -12.20
CA ASN A 126 -3.87 -16.53 -11.94
C ASN A 126 -2.32 -16.49 -12.02
N LEU A 127 -1.65 -17.56 -12.45
CA LEU A 127 -0.21 -17.50 -12.75
C LEU A 127 0.07 -16.71 -14.02
N LYS A 128 1.19 -15.97 -14.00
CA LYS A 128 1.71 -15.18 -15.12
C LYS A 128 3.18 -15.53 -15.40
N PRO A 129 3.67 -15.33 -16.65
CA PRO A 129 5.08 -15.43 -17.01
C PRO A 129 5.82 -14.12 -16.67
N GLU A 130 5.77 -13.69 -15.42
CA GLU A 130 6.38 -12.44 -14.91
C GLU A 130 7.16 -12.78 -13.62
N PRO A 131 8.38 -12.23 -13.39
CA PRO A 131 9.18 -12.54 -12.22
C PRO A 131 8.55 -11.99 -10.92
N GLY A 132 8.91 -12.58 -9.78
CA GLY A 132 8.57 -12.00 -8.48
C GLY A 132 9.31 -10.68 -8.25
N VAL A 133 8.65 -9.67 -7.68
CA VAL A 133 9.18 -8.28 -7.52
C VAL A 133 10.60 -8.20 -6.93
N PHE A 134 10.97 -9.09 -5.98
CA PHE A 134 12.34 -9.09 -5.45
C PHE A 134 13.36 -9.65 -6.45
N ILE A 135 12.99 -10.65 -7.25
CA ILE A 135 13.83 -11.19 -8.33
C ILE A 135 14.00 -10.15 -9.44
N GLU A 136 12.95 -9.42 -9.80
CA GLU A 136 13.00 -8.28 -10.73
C GLU A 136 14.00 -7.20 -10.26
N VAL A 137 13.87 -6.74 -9.02
CA VAL A 137 14.78 -5.74 -8.43
C VAL A 137 16.23 -6.26 -8.30
N LEU A 138 16.43 -7.55 -8.03
CA LEU A 138 17.76 -8.17 -8.01
C LEU A 138 18.36 -8.24 -9.42
N ASP A 139 17.60 -8.66 -10.42
CA ASP A 139 18.02 -8.79 -11.82
C ASP A 139 18.40 -7.43 -12.44
N GLU A 140 17.60 -6.39 -12.21
CA GLU A 140 17.95 -5.01 -12.57
C GLU A 140 19.23 -4.54 -11.86
N THR A 141 19.34 -4.80 -10.56
CA THR A 141 20.49 -4.37 -9.75
C THR A 141 21.78 -5.08 -10.17
N PHE A 142 21.74 -6.40 -10.37
CA PHE A 142 22.93 -7.18 -10.69
C PHE A 142 23.45 -6.90 -12.10
N ARG A 143 22.58 -6.70 -13.11
CA ARG A 143 22.98 -6.14 -14.42
C ARG A 143 23.64 -4.78 -14.29
N LYS A 144 23.08 -3.88 -13.48
CA LYS A 144 23.64 -2.53 -13.27
C LYS A 144 25.04 -2.55 -12.65
N TYR A 145 25.31 -3.50 -11.76
CA TYR A 145 26.64 -3.74 -11.19
C TYR A 145 27.55 -4.64 -12.05
N LYS A 146 27.04 -5.19 -13.16
CA LYS A 146 27.73 -6.12 -14.07
C LYS A 146 28.24 -7.38 -13.37
N PHE A 147 27.46 -7.94 -12.45
CA PHE A 147 27.71 -9.30 -12.00
C PHE A 147 27.41 -10.30 -13.13
N ASP A 148 28.11 -11.41 -13.11
CA ASP A 148 27.81 -12.60 -13.89
C ASP A 148 27.03 -13.55 -12.98
N TYR A 149 25.82 -13.94 -13.38
CA TYR A 149 24.88 -14.68 -12.53
C TYR A 149 23.78 -15.37 -13.35
N GLU A 150 23.24 -16.45 -12.79
CA GLU A 150 22.07 -17.16 -13.29
C GLU A 150 20.96 -17.10 -12.23
N ILE A 151 19.70 -17.15 -12.66
CA ILE A 151 18.52 -17.15 -11.78
C ILE A 151 17.73 -18.43 -12.05
N TYR A 152 17.36 -19.12 -10.98
CA TYR A 152 16.47 -20.28 -10.99
C TYR A 152 15.57 -20.22 -9.76
N ASP A 153 14.29 -20.56 -9.92
CA ASP A 153 13.34 -20.70 -8.83
C ASP A 153 12.76 -22.13 -8.79
N LEU A 154 12.46 -22.61 -7.58
CA LEU A 154 12.05 -23.99 -7.38
C LEU A 154 10.66 -24.23 -8.00
N PRO A 155 10.47 -25.26 -8.85
CA PRO A 155 9.21 -25.51 -9.50
C PRO A 155 8.03 -25.66 -8.52
N PRO A 156 6.82 -25.16 -8.86
CA PRO A 156 5.66 -25.17 -7.98
C PRO A 156 5.30 -26.53 -7.38
N ALA A 157 5.56 -27.65 -8.07
CA ALA A 157 5.28 -29.00 -7.55
C ALA A 157 6.16 -29.40 -6.36
N VAL A 158 7.34 -28.79 -6.20
CA VAL A 158 8.30 -29.11 -5.12
C VAL A 158 8.03 -28.29 -3.86
N ILE A 159 7.44 -27.10 -4.01
CA ILE A 159 7.25 -26.12 -2.93
C ILE A 159 5.80 -25.86 -2.54
N TYR A 160 4.83 -26.35 -3.31
CA TYR A 160 3.40 -26.19 -3.04
C TYR A 160 2.59 -27.48 -3.27
N PRO A 161 1.49 -27.64 -2.52
CA PRO A 161 0.39 -28.56 -2.83
C PRO A 161 0.00 -28.68 -4.31
N GLU A 162 -0.48 -29.87 -4.72
CA GLU A 162 -1.05 -30.24 -6.02
C GLU A 162 -2.18 -29.29 -6.48
N GLU A 163 -2.94 -28.72 -5.54
CA GLU A 163 -3.93 -27.67 -5.81
C GLU A 163 -3.30 -26.35 -6.31
N ARG A 164 -1.99 -26.20 -6.13
CA ARG A 164 -1.21 -24.99 -6.42
C ARG A 164 -0.07 -25.17 -7.44
N THR A 165 0.01 -26.33 -8.10
CA THR A 165 1.03 -26.65 -9.11
C THR A 165 0.70 -26.23 -10.55
N GLY A 166 -0.37 -25.46 -10.76
CA GLY A 166 -0.98 -25.21 -12.09
C GLY A 166 -0.19 -24.35 -13.09
N SER A 167 1.13 -24.25 -12.99
CA SER A 167 1.95 -23.53 -13.96
C SER A 167 1.96 -24.22 -15.33
N ARG A 168 2.33 -23.44 -16.35
CA ARG A 168 2.54 -23.90 -17.73
C ARG A 168 4.01 -23.89 -18.14
N MET A 169 4.91 -23.36 -17.30
CA MET A 169 6.32 -23.14 -17.64
C MET A 169 7.30 -24.12 -16.97
N TYR A 170 6.88 -24.76 -15.88
CA TYR A 170 7.67 -25.78 -15.18
C TYR A 170 7.10 -27.18 -15.47
N PRO A 171 7.82 -28.27 -15.15
CA PRO A 171 7.26 -29.62 -15.11
C PRO A 171 6.07 -29.69 -14.13
N LYS A 172 5.24 -30.72 -14.29
CA LYS A 172 3.94 -30.82 -13.57
C LYS A 172 3.94 -31.85 -12.44
N ASP A 173 4.79 -32.86 -12.58
CA ASP A 173 5.05 -33.92 -11.63
C ASP A 173 6.29 -33.59 -10.78
N PHE A 174 6.27 -34.03 -9.53
CA PHE A 174 7.32 -33.75 -8.54
C PHE A 174 8.69 -34.28 -8.99
N GLU A 175 8.75 -35.44 -9.64
CA GLU A 175 10.00 -36.06 -10.07
C GLU A 175 10.71 -35.25 -11.17
N SER A 176 10.00 -34.86 -12.23
CA SER A 176 10.59 -34.05 -13.31
C SER A 176 11.04 -32.68 -12.81
N CYS A 177 10.30 -32.07 -11.88
CA CYS A 177 10.73 -30.85 -11.20
C CYS A 177 12.02 -31.03 -10.39
N ILE A 178 12.14 -32.13 -9.64
CA ILE A 178 13.34 -32.45 -8.86
C ILE A 178 14.55 -32.70 -9.78
N ARG A 179 14.36 -33.42 -10.89
CA ARG A 179 15.41 -33.62 -11.91
C ARG A 179 15.88 -32.31 -12.56
N GLU A 180 14.98 -31.34 -12.75
CA GLU A 180 15.32 -30.00 -13.23
C GLU A 180 16.18 -29.22 -12.22
N ILE A 181 15.77 -29.19 -10.93
CA ILE A 181 16.55 -28.59 -9.84
C ILE A 181 17.98 -29.18 -9.79
N CYS A 182 18.09 -30.49 -9.85
CA CYS A 182 19.37 -31.21 -9.86
C CYS A 182 20.25 -30.79 -11.05
N SER A 183 19.67 -30.64 -12.24
CA SER A 183 20.40 -30.21 -13.43
C SER A 183 20.90 -28.76 -13.36
N PHE A 184 20.15 -27.86 -12.72
CA PHE A 184 20.60 -26.47 -12.50
C PHE A 184 21.71 -26.39 -11.45
N ILE A 185 21.59 -27.14 -10.35
CA ILE A 185 22.57 -27.13 -9.24
C ILE A 185 23.84 -27.95 -9.57
N GLY A 186 23.78 -28.87 -10.54
CA GLY A 186 24.87 -29.80 -10.84
C GLY A 186 24.95 -30.97 -9.84
N TYR A 187 23.79 -31.46 -9.39
CA TYR A 187 23.65 -32.49 -8.36
C TYR A 187 23.03 -33.78 -8.92
N ASP A 188 23.27 -34.92 -8.25
CA ASP A 188 22.74 -36.23 -8.65
C ASP A 188 21.44 -36.56 -7.90
N CYS A 189 20.42 -36.99 -8.64
CA CYS A 189 19.03 -36.82 -8.24
C CYS A 189 18.34 -38.09 -7.70
N GLU A 190 18.99 -39.26 -7.76
CA GLU A 190 18.37 -40.55 -7.36
C GLU A 190 18.23 -40.74 -5.83
N GLN A 191 18.48 -39.70 -5.04
CA GLN A 191 18.62 -39.77 -3.57
C GLN A 191 17.41 -39.19 -2.79
N LEU A 192 16.29 -38.86 -3.45
CA LEU A 192 15.20 -38.03 -2.88
C LEU A 192 13.83 -38.75 -2.81
N PRO A 193 13.08 -38.67 -1.68
CA PRO A 193 11.74 -39.23 -1.53
C PRO A 193 10.65 -38.20 -1.88
N LEU A 194 9.68 -38.58 -2.74
CA LEU A 194 8.87 -37.59 -3.49
C LEU A 194 7.37 -37.51 -3.11
N ASN A 195 6.86 -38.41 -2.26
CA ASN A 195 5.44 -38.80 -2.27
C ASN A 195 4.50 -38.05 -1.29
N GLU A 196 4.95 -37.01 -0.57
CA GLU A 196 4.28 -36.59 0.70
C GLU A 196 3.56 -35.20 0.70
N TYR A 197 3.53 -34.46 -0.41
CA TYR A 197 3.47 -32.97 -0.37
C TYR A 197 2.13 -32.26 -0.76
N GLU A 198 0.95 -32.71 -0.33
CA GLU A 198 -0.26 -32.68 -1.21
C GLU A 198 -1.24 -31.48 -1.42
N LYS A 199 -1.98 -30.87 -0.45
CA LYS A 199 -3.33 -30.20 -0.76
C LYS A 199 -3.67 -28.80 -0.13
N LEU A 200 -4.85 -28.23 -0.51
CA LEU A 200 -5.65 -27.03 -0.06
C LEU A 200 -5.49 -25.62 -0.75
N VAL A 201 -6.43 -24.63 -0.71
CA VAL A 201 -7.91 -24.43 -1.05
C VAL A 201 -8.08 -23.02 -1.75
N ASP A 202 -9.26 -22.45 -2.12
CA ASP A 202 -9.43 -21.19 -2.93
C ASP A 202 -10.72 -20.23 -2.79
N LEU A 203 -10.92 -19.14 -3.62
CA LEU A 203 -11.80 -17.92 -3.32
C LEU A 203 -12.52 -16.95 -4.42
N ASP A 204 -12.36 -15.57 -4.33
CA ASP A 204 -13.26 -14.38 -4.56
C ASP A 204 -12.59 -12.93 -4.31
N SER A 205 -13.20 -11.76 -4.70
CA SER A 205 -12.61 -10.45 -5.16
C SER A 205 -13.18 -9.04 -4.65
N ARG A 206 -12.85 -7.85 -5.29
CA ARG A 206 -13.41 -6.42 -5.20
C ARG A 206 -12.58 -5.27 -5.93
N GLY A 207 -12.93 -3.95 -5.84
CA GLY A 207 -12.18 -2.75 -6.38
C GLY A 207 -12.57 -1.32 -5.82
N GLY A 208 -12.04 -0.18 -6.34
CA GLY A 208 -12.21 1.24 -5.80
C GLY A 208 -11.82 2.49 -6.69
N MET A 209 -11.94 3.76 -6.19
CA MET A 209 -11.76 5.08 -6.91
C MET A 209 -11.28 6.30 -6.03
N ILE A 210 -10.44 7.25 -6.53
CA ILE A 210 -9.69 8.25 -5.70
C ILE A 210 -9.40 9.64 -6.35
N LEU A 211 -9.28 10.70 -5.53
CA LEU A 211 -8.69 12.03 -5.82
C LEU A 211 -7.47 12.33 -4.91
N VAL A 212 -6.44 12.98 -5.46
CA VAL A 212 -5.26 13.52 -4.77
C VAL A 212 -5.21 15.06 -4.94
N ALA A 213 -4.96 15.81 -3.87
CA ALA A 213 -4.87 17.28 -3.91
C ALA A 213 -4.02 17.86 -2.75
N PRO A 214 -3.53 19.10 -2.83
CA PRO A 214 -2.90 19.79 -1.70
C PRO A 214 -3.96 20.30 -0.71
N ALA A 215 -3.69 20.14 0.60
CA ALA A 215 -4.62 20.48 1.68
C ALA A 215 -5.00 21.97 1.70
N GLU A 216 -4.17 22.86 1.15
CA GLU A 216 -4.46 24.28 0.95
C GLU A 216 -5.77 24.54 0.20
N ILE A 217 -6.21 23.63 -0.67
CA ILE A 217 -7.46 23.81 -1.43
C ILE A 217 -8.69 23.64 -0.53
N VAL A 218 -8.58 22.94 0.60
CA VAL A 218 -9.63 22.87 1.63
C VAL A 218 -9.91 24.25 2.24
N THR A 219 -8.92 25.15 2.31
CA THR A 219 -9.09 26.52 2.81
C THR A 219 -9.35 27.52 1.67
N LYS A 220 -8.67 27.40 0.53
CA LYS A 220 -8.78 28.29 -0.64
C LYS A 220 -10.07 28.10 -1.44
N ASN A 221 -10.49 26.85 -1.70
CA ASN A 221 -11.67 26.52 -2.51
C ASN A 221 -12.37 25.24 -2.01
N ARG A 222 -12.94 25.33 -0.79
CA ARG A 222 -13.55 24.19 -0.10
C ARG A 222 -14.70 23.54 -0.88
N GLY A 223 -15.47 24.32 -1.63
CA GLY A 223 -16.59 23.83 -2.44
C GLY A 223 -16.18 22.85 -3.54
N LEU A 224 -14.93 22.93 -4.04
CA LEU A 224 -14.38 21.97 -4.98
C LEU A 224 -14.14 20.60 -4.32
N ILE A 225 -13.59 20.59 -3.11
CA ILE A 225 -13.38 19.34 -2.34
C ILE A 225 -14.73 18.76 -1.90
N GLU A 226 -15.69 19.59 -1.48
CA GLU A 226 -17.05 19.13 -1.18
C GLU A 226 -17.70 18.46 -2.40
N ARG A 227 -17.58 19.04 -3.61
CA ARG A 227 -18.10 18.43 -4.85
C ARG A 227 -17.52 17.04 -5.12
N TYR A 228 -16.20 16.87 -5.09
CA TYR A 228 -15.59 15.56 -5.36
C TYR A 228 -16.00 14.45 -4.36
N VAL A 229 -16.39 14.82 -3.13
CA VAL A 229 -16.95 13.85 -2.16
C VAL A 229 -18.42 13.52 -2.44
N GLU A 230 -19.19 14.42 -3.07
CA GLU A 230 -20.52 14.08 -3.61
C GLU A 230 -20.43 13.23 -4.89
N GLU A 231 -19.40 13.45 -5.72
CA GLU A 231 -19.08 12.66 -6.93
C GLU A 231 -18.41 11.30 -6.63
N ASP A 232 -18.38 10.90 -5.35
CA ASP A 232 -17.92 9.58 -4.90
C ASP A 232 -16.42 9.31 -5.20
N TYR A 233 -15.56 10.26 -4.83
CA TYR A 233 -14.09 10.09 -4.76
C TYR A 233 -13.59 10.02 -3.30
N GLY A 234 -12.65 9.11 -3.02
CA GLY A 234 -11.87 9.12 -1.77
C GLY A 234 -10.73 10.15 -1.86
N LEU A 235 -10.49 10.93 -0.80
CA LEU A 235 -9.51 12.03 -0.78
C LEU A 235 -8.14 11.62 -0.22
N MET A 236 -7.07 11.99 -0.92
CA MET A 236 -5.70 12.03 -0.39
C MET A 236 -5.21 13.47 -0.37
N LEU A 237 -5.23 14.10 0.81
CA LEU A 237 -4.89 15.51 0.99
C LEU A 237 -3.49 15.66 1.59
N ILE A 238 -2.55 16.13 0.77
CA ILE A 238 -1.15 16.31 1.16
C ILE A 238 -1.01 17.64 1.94
N PRO A 239 -0.43 17.64 3.16
CA PRO A 239 -0.39 18.84 4.01
C PRO A 239 0.54 19.92 3.45
N THR A 240 0.30 21.17 3.86
CA THR A 240 1.15 22.32 3.52
C THR A 240 2.51 22.22 4.22
N SER A 241 3.60 22.36 3.50
CA SER A 241 4.94 22.57 4.07
C SER A 241 5.90 23.17 3.03
N GLU A 242 6.58 24.25 3.40
CA GLU A 242 7.53 24.94 2.54
C GLU A 242 8.99 24.58 2.86
N ASN A 243 9.26 24.29 4.13
CA ASN A 243 10.60 24.00 4.66
C ASN A 243 10.93 22.51 4.49
N LEU A 244 11.33 22.11 3.29
CA LEU A 244 11.79 20.75 2.97
C LEU A 244 13.08 20.38 3.71
N ASN A 245 13.14 19.12 4.14
CA ASN A 245 14.28 18.44 4.76
C ASN A 245 14.14 16.92 4.50
N PRO A 246 15.10 16.05 4.90
CA PRO A 246 15.02 14.62 4.63
C PRO A 246 13.74 13.93 5.15
N GLU A 247 13.28 14.26 6.36
CA GLU A 247 12.08 13.65 6.95
C GLU A 247 10.80 14.04 6.19
N LYS A 248 10.71 15.26 5.66
CA LYS A 248 9.59 15.71 4.83
C LYS A 248 9.68 15.21 3.39
N GLU A 249 10.88 15.03 2.83
CA GLU A 249 11.03 14.29 1.57
C GLU A 249 10.56 12.83 1.72
N ILE A 250 10.80 12.21 2.88
CA ILE A 250 10.24 10.89 3.21
C ILE A 250 8.70 10.93 3.28
N ILE A 251 8.07 11.99 3.81
CA ILE A 251 6.61 12.16 3.74
C ILE A 251 6.11 12.30 2.28
N ALA A 252 6.82 13.01 1.41
CA ALA A 252 6.47 13.10 -0.02
C ALA A 252 6.57 11.73 -0.70
N ASP A 253 7.65 11.00 -0.48
CA ASP A 253 7.87 9.62 -0.98
C ASP A 253 6.79 8.63 -0.46
N MET A 254 6.34 8.77 0.79
CA MET A 254 5.23 7.99 1.33
C MET A 254 3.90 8.27 0.59
N TYR A 255 3.60 9.53 0.26
CA TYR A 255 2.44 9.84 -0.58
C TYR A 255 2.59 9.28 -2.00
N VAL A 256 3.76 9.39 -2.63
CA VAL A 256 4.04 8.79 -3.95
C VAL A 256 3.81 7.29 -3.94
N LYS A 257 4.37 6.56 -2.97
CA LYS A 257 4.18 5.11 -2.80
C LYS A 257 2.73 4.73 -2.55
N GLN A 258 1.97 5.55 -1.81
CA GLN A 258 0.57 5.28 -1.59
C GLN A 258 -0.28 5.53 -2.86
N ILE A 259 0.05 6.53 -3.68
CA ILE A 259 -0.54 6.78 -5.00
C ILE A 259 -0.23 5.63 -5.94
N GLU A 260 1.03 5.21 -6.02
CA GLU A 260 1.48 4.05 -6.80
C GLU A 260 0.74 2.77 -6.42
N ASN A 261 0.65 2.47 -5.11
CA ASN A 261 -0.09 1.30 -4.63
C ASN A 261 -1.58 1.35 -5.02
N HIS A 262 -2.19 2.53 -5.10
CA HIS A 262 -3.55 2.73 -5.62
C HIS A 262 -3.65 2.49 -7.14
N LEU A 263 -2.69 2.97 -7.94
CA LEU A 263 -2.62 2.68 -9.37
C LEU A 263 -2.41 1.18 -9.65
N ASN A 264 -1.62 0.50 -8.81
CA ASN A 264 -1.29 -0.93 -8.92
C ASN A 264 -2.47 -1.87 -8.57
N VAL A 265 -3.59 -1.34 -8.05
CA VAL A 265 -4.89 -2.03 -7.93
C VAL A 265 -5.96 -1.48 -8.89
N GLY A 266 -5.56 -0.67 -9.88
CA GLY A 266 -6.47 -0.14 -10.90
C GLY A 266 -7.46 0.91 -10.37
N HIS A 267 -7.21 1.50 -9.20
CA HIS A 267 -8.03 2.62 -8.74
C HIS A 267 -7.76 3.82 -9.65
N LYS A 268 -8.84 4.43 -10.17
CA LYS A 268 -8.73 5.69 -10.92
C LYS A 268 -8.28 6.80 -9.98
N ILE A 269 -7.25 7.55 -10.37
CA ILE A 269 -6.73 8.69 -9.61
C ILE A 269 -6.87 9.97 -10.43
N LEU A 270 -7.59 10.93 -9.87
CA LEU A 270 -7.48 12.34 -10.24
C LEU A 270 -6.37 13.00 -9.41
N LEU A 271 -5.58 13.90 -9.99
CA LEU A 271 -4.51 14.64 -9.32
C LEU A 271 -4.62 16.13 -9.62
N MET A 272 -4.84 16.93 -8.58
CA MET A 272 -5.05 18.36 -8.74
C MET A 272 -3.73 19.13 -8.90
N MET A 273 -3.57 19.94 -9.93
CA MET A 273 -2.35 20.71 -10.22
C MET A 273 -2.58 22.23 -10.21
N PRO A 274 -2.74 22.86 -9.02
CA PRO A 274 -2.90 24.31 -8.90
C PRO A 274 -1.58 25.05 -9.17
N GLU A 275 -1.68 26.28 -9.70
CA GLU A 275 -0.55 27.20 -9.93
C GLU A 275 0.29 27.45 -8.66
N LEU A 276 -0.38 27.53 -7.50
CA LEU A 276 0.24 27.77 -6.20
C LEU A 276 -0.06 26.61 -5.25
N SER A 277 0.99 25.87 -4.90
CA SER A 277 1.03 24.81 -3.90
C SER A 277 2.40 24.78 -3.23
N SER A 278 2.43 24.32 -1.98
CA SER A 278 3.64 24.27 -1.15
C SER A 278 4.75 23.36 -1.68
N ASN A 279 5.98 23.59 -1.24
CA ASN A 279 7.15 22.84 -1.68
C ASN A 279 7.03 21.32 -1.43
N LEU A 280 6.36 20.88 -0.37
CA LEU A 280 6.07 19.44 -0.15
C LEU A 280 5.17 18.84 -1.24
N TYR A 281 4.17 19.59 -1.71
CA TYR A 281 3.35 19.14 -2.83
C TYR A 281 4.14 19.12 -4.13
N ARG A 282 4.92 20.18 -4.41
CA ARG A 282 5.85 20.23 -5.56
C ARG A 282 6.85 19.07 -5.56
N LYS A 283 7.37 18.68 -4.40
CA LYS A 283 8.28 17.53 -4.23
C LYS A 283 7.59 16.19 -4.45
N THR A 284 6.33 16.08 -4.05
CA THR A 284 5.50 14.91 -4.39
C THR A 284 5.28 14.83 -5.92
N LEU A 285 4.99 15.94 -6.59
CA LEU A 285 4.88 16.00 -8.06
C LEU A 285 6.21 15.68 -8.77
N GLU A 286 7.35 16.15 -8.25
CA GLU A 286 8.69 15.80 -8.72
C GLU A 286 8.92 14.28 -8.66
N PHE A 287 8.62 13.65 -7.52
CA PHE A 287 8.77 12.21 -7.31
C PHE A 287 7.77 11.39 -8.16
N LEU A 288 6.52 11.82 -8.29
CA LEU A 288 5.55 11.20 -9.21
C LEU A 288 6.03 11.25 -10.67
N LYS A 289 6.65 12.35 -11.10
CA LYS A 289 7.25 12.46 -12.43
C LYS A 289 8.48 11.56 -12.58
N LYS A 290 9.39 11.57 -11.59
CA LYS A 290 10.62 10.78 -11.57
C LYS A 290 10.36 9.28 -11.65
N ASN A 291 9.27 8.82 -11.03
CA ASN A 291 8.87 7.40 -11.01
C ASN A 291 7.92 7.03 -12.18
N GLY A 292 7.72 7.92 -13.18
CA GLY A 292 6.85 7.65 -14.34
C GLY A 292 5.35 7.57 -14.04
N LEU A 293 4.91 7.94 -12.84
CA LEU A 293 3.55 7.70 -12.37
C LEU A 293 2.53 8.71 -12.91
N LEU A 294 2.95 9.91 -13.31
CA LEU A 294 2.03 10.95 -13.83
C LEU A 294 1.29 10.51 -15.10
N GLU A 295 1.89 9.67 -15.95
CA GLU A 295 1.25 9.17 -17.18
C GLU A 295 0.08 8.21 -16.91
N ARG A 296 0.02 7.67 -15.68
CA ARG A 296 -1.03 6.75 -15.20
C ARG A 296 -2.16 7.48 -14.47
N ILE A 297 -2.10 8.81 -14.38
CA ILE A 297 -2.95 9.67 -13.54
C ILE A 297 -3.67 10.71 -14.41
N THR A 298 -4.93 11.01 -14.09
CA THR A 298 -5.67 12.09 -14.74
C THR A 298 -5.46 13.40 -13.98
N VAL A 299 -4.95 14.44 -14.65
CA VAL A 299 -4.72 15.76 -14.02
C VAL A 299 -5.98 16.62 -14.08
N VAL A 300 -6.25 17.38 -13.00
CA VAL A 300 -7.42 18.28 -12.81
C VAL A 300 -7.08 19.57 -12.06
#